data_AF-A0A965NXB0-F1
#
_entry.id   AF-A0A965NXB0-F1
#
_cell.length_a   1.000
_cell.length_b   1.000
_cell.length_c   1.000
_cell.angle_alpha   90.00
_cell.angle_beta   90.00
_cell.angle_gamma   90.00
#
_symmetry.space_group_name_H-M   'P 1'
#
loop_
_entity.id
_entity.type
_entity.pdbx_description
1 polymer ?
#
loop_
_entity_poly.entity_id
_entity_poly.type
_entity_poly.pdbx_seq_one_letter_code
_entity_poly.pdbx_strand_id
1 'polypeptide(L)'
;PNSILSCLYSARENARTIRESISKEMWEYVNQIYWKVKDRVEGSKNWEISRYQGFLEEIKSGSQLFYGIVDSTITRGEGWHFGQMGKLLERADKTTRFLDVKYFTLLPDIDAIGSPLDLLLWSAVLKSVSAYNMFRQQYKVISPTHIVEFLILDKSFPRSVVHCLQEAELSLYAISGTSFDHGYSNQAEKKISKLLSEIEFTEIEDILKTGLHQFLDDFQSKNNEIGQTVFNTYFDIKPVS
;
A
#
# COMPACT_ATOMS: atom_id res chain seq x y z
N PRO A 1 -10.15 -16.61 1.11
CA PRO A 1 -8.83 -16.24 1.68
C PRO A 1 -8.63 -14.73 1.93
N ASN A 2 -9.18 -13.85 1.08
CA ASN A 2 -8.92 -12.39 1.13
C ASN A 2 -10.09 -11.55 1.69
N SER A 3 -10.99 -12.15 2.48
CA SER A 3 -12.03 -11.37 3.18
C SER A 3 -11.43 -10.63 4.38
N ILE A 4 -12.04 -9.52 4.81
CA ILE A 4 -11.58 -8.73 5.97
C ILE A 4 -11.40 -9.62 7.21
N LEU A 5 -12.38 -10.49 7.49
CA LEU A 5 -12.32 -11.42 8.61
C LEU A 5 -11.16 -12.43 8.48
N SER A 6 -10.91 -12.95 7.27
CA SER A 6 -9.81 -13.88 7.02
C SER A 6 -8.44 -13.19 7.18
N CYS A 7 -8.29 -11.94 6.72
CA CYS A 7 -7.07 -11.17 6.89
C CYS A 7 -6.78 -10.87 8.37
N LEU A 8 -7.82 -10.48 9.14
CA LEU A 8 -7.70 -10.26 10.58
C LEU A 8 -7.36 -11.54 11.32
N TYR A 9 -7.93 -12.68 10.92
CA TYR A 9 -7.58 -13.97 11.46
C TYR A 9 -6.10 -14.29 11.23
N SER A 10 -5.60 -14.19 10.01
CA SER A 10 -4.19 -14.43 9.69
C SER A 10 -3.26 -13.47 10.43
N ALA A 11 -3.59 -12.18 10.50
CA ALA A 11 -2.82 -11.20 11.25
C ALA A 11 -2.74 -11.56 12.75
N ARG A 12 -3.86 -12.00 13.33
CA ARG A 12 -3.93 -12.47 14.72
C ARG A 12 -3.09 -13.73 14.93
N GLU A 13 -3.18 -14.73 14.06
CA GLU A 13 -2.39 -15.97 14.21
C GLU A 13 -0.87 -15.72 14.05
N ASN A 14 -0.48 -14.82 13.14
CA ASN A 14 0.91 -14.38 13.02
C ASN A 14 1.37 -13.70 14.31
N ALA A 15 0.63 -12.72 14.81
CA ALA A 15 0.94 -12.01 16.05
C ALA A 15 1.00 -12.95 17.27
N ARG A 16 0.17 -13.99 17.31
CA ARG A 16 0.18 -15.02 18.36
C ARG A 16 1.51 -15.78 18.39
N THR A 17 2.07 -16.05 17.22
CA THR A 17 3.30 -16.85 17.05
C THR A 17 4.54 -16.05 17.42
N ILE A 18 4.54 -14.73 17.20
CA ILE A 18 5.68 -13.85 17.48
C ILE A 18 5.46 -12.96 18.72
N ARG A 19 4.65 -13.41 19.68
CA ARG A 19 4.20 -12.59 20.82
C ARG A 19 5.33 -12.02 21.67
N GLU A 20 6.49 -12.67 21.66
CA GLU A 20 7.70 -12.24 22.37
C GLU A 20 8.46 -11.12 21.63
N SER A 21 8.23 -10.97 20.32
CA SER A 21 8.89 -10.00 19.46
C SER A 21 8.05 -8.74 19.18
N ILE A 22 6.79 -8.72 19.64
CA ILE A 22 5.87 -7.58 19.47
C ILE A 22 5.45 -7.02 20.83
N SER A 23 4.93 -5.79 20.84
CA SER A 23 4.39 -5.20 22.05
C SER A 23 3.10 -5.89 22.49
N LYS A 24 2.84 -5.83 23.80
CA LYS A 24 1.59 -6.33 24.39
C LYS A 24 0.38 -5.64 23.77
N GLU A 25 0.49 -4.34 23.55
CA GLU A 25 -0.52 -3.47 22.96
C GLU A 25 -0.87 -3.91 21.53
N MET A 26 0.13 -4.25 20.72
CA MET A 26 -0.07 -4.75 19.35
C MET A 26 -0.86 -6.06 19.36
N TRP A 27 -0.48 -7.00 20.24
CA TRP A 27 -1.18 -8.29 20.40
C TRP A 27 -2.63 -8.10 20.89
N GLU A 28 -2.82 -7.33 21.96
CA GLU A 28 -4.14 -7.13 22.56
C GLU A 28 -5.10 -6.50 21.56
N TYR A 29 -4.63 -5.50 20.81
CA TYR A 29 -5.44 -4.81 19.85
C TYR A 29 -5.81 -5.68 18.64
N VAL A 30 -4.86 -6.40 18.04
CA VAL A 30 -5.19 -7.28 16.88
C VAL A 30 -6.14 -8.41 17.29
N ASN A 31 -6.01 -8.92 18.51
CA ASN A 31 -6.96 -9.89 19.05
C ASN A 31 -8.35 -9.27 19.27
N GLN A 32 -8.42 -8.08 19.85
CA GLN A 32 -9.68 -7.36 20.11
C GLN A 32 -10.43 -7.03 18.81
N ILE A 33 -9.75 -6.46 17.81
CA ILE A 33 -10.39 -6.09 16.54
C ILE A 33 -10.87 -7.31 15.77
N TYR A 34 -10.16 -8.44 15.84
CA TYR A 34 -10.61 -9.71 15.25
C TYR A 34 -11.96 -10.14 15.84
N TRP A 35 -12.07 -10.23 17.17
CA TRP A 35 -13.33 -10.64 17.82
C TRP A 35 -14.45 -9.67 17.54
N LYS A 36 -14.17 -8.35 17.63
CA LYS A 36 -15.15 -7.31 17.30
C LYS A 36 -15.69 -7.48 15.88
N VAL A 37 -14.83 -7.73 14.89
CA VAL A 37 -15.23 -7.92 13.49
C VAL A 37 -15.97 -9.24 13.30
N LYS A 38 -15.50 -10.32 13.93
CA LYS A 38 -16.14 -11.64 13.86
C LYS A 38 -17.59 -11.57 14.35
N ASP A 39 -17.83 -11.01 15.53
CA ASP A 39 -19.17 -10.90 16.13
C ASP A 39 -20.10 -10.05 15.25
N ARG A 40 -19.59 -8.96 14.68
CA ARG A 40 -20.35 -8.10 13.76
C ARG A 40 -20.74 -8.81 12.48
N VAL A 41 -19.83 -9.59 11.88
CA VAL A 41 -20.09 -10.35 10.66
C VAL A 41 -21.12 -11.47 10.93
N GLU A 42 -21.03 -12.17 12.06
CA GLU A 42 -22.01 -13.19 12.44
C GLU A 42 -23.43 -12.61 12.61
N GLY A 43 -23.52 -11.38 13.13
CA GLY A 43 -24.77 -10.62 13.27
C GLY A 43 -25.24 -9.85 12.03
N SER A 44 -24.59 -10.00 10.86
CA SER A 44 -24.78 -9.10 9.71
C SER A 44 -25.90 -9.45 8.72
N LYS A 45 -26.62 -10.56 8.92
CA LYS A 45 -27.53 -11.15 7.91
C LYS A 45 -28.59 -10.20 7.32
N ASN A 46 -28.96 -9.11 8.00
CA ASN A 46 -29.99 -8.14 7.59
C ASN A 46 -29.57 -6.66 7.73
N TRP A 47 -28.30 -6.32 7.52
CA TRP A 47 -27.88 -4.92 7.67
C TRP A 47 -28.43 -4.02 6.56
N GLU A 48 -28.84 -2.81 6.94
CA GLU A 48 -29.06 -1.71 6.02
C GLU A 48 -27.71 -1.16 5.48
N ILE A 49 -27.71 -0.52 4.32
CA ILE A 49 -26.51 0.06 3.67
C ILE A 49 -25.73 0.99 4.62
N SER A 50 -26.43 1.80 5.42
CA SER A 50 -25.84 2.72 6.40
C SER A 50 -25.00 1.99 7.46
N ARG A 51 -25.44 0.80 7.89
CA ARG A 51 -24.71 -0.03 8.87
C ARG A 51 -23.45 -0.63 8.25
N TYR A 52 -23.49 -1.01 6.96
CA TYR A 52 -22.30 -1.45 6.25
C TYR A 52 -21.25 -0.35 6.13
N GLN A 53 -21.65 0.88 5.79
CA GLN A 53 -20.72 2.01 5.70
C GLN A 53 -20.08 2.32 7.06
N GLY A 54 -20.88 2.39 8.13
CA GLY A 54 -20.37 2.60 9.49
C GLY A 54 -19.38 1.51 9.92
N PHE A 55 -19.67 0.25 9.59
CA PHE A 55 -18.76 -0.87 9.86
C PHE A 55 -17.43 -0.77 9.09
N LEU A 56 -17.46 -0.38 7.81
CA LEU A 56 -16.24 -0.18 7.02
C LEU A 56 -15.39 0.97 7.55
N GLU A 57 -16.01 2.06 8.01
CA GLU A 57 -15.30 3.15 8.68
C GLU A 57 -14.70 2.70 10.02
N GLU A 58 -15.42 1.88 10.81
CA GLU A 58 -14.86 1.27 12.03
C GLU A 58 -13.61 0.40 11.72
N ILE A 59 -13.62 -0.37 10.63
CA ILE A 59 -12.46 -1.17 10.20
C ILE A 59 -11.29 -0.27 9.77
N LYS A 60 -11.57 0.81 9.05
CA LYS A 60 -10.56 1.77 8.61
C LYS A 60 -9.92 2.49 9.78
N SER A 61 -10.72 3.06 10.68
CA SER A 61 -10.23 3.66 11.93
C SER A 61 -9.47 2.63 12.76
N GLY A 62 -9.96 1.39 12.78
CA GLY A 62 -9.31 0.30 13.48
C GLY A 62 -7.91 -0.01 12.95
N SER A 63 -7.74 0.02 11.63
CA SER A 63 -6.44 -0.16 10.97
C SER A 63 -5.49 1.00 11.24
N GLN A 64 -6.00 2.24 11.26
CA GLN A 64 -5.21 3.44 11.60
C GLN A 64 -4.72 3.40 13.04
N LEU A 65 -5.58 2.99 13.99
CA LEU A 65 -5.20 2.81 15.38
C LEU A 65 -4.13 1.73 15.52
N PHE A 66 -4.25 0.60 14.81
CA PHE A 66 -3.20 -0.43 14.80
C PHE A 66 -1.86 0.13 14.32
N TYR A 67 -1.84 0.90 13.23
CA TYR A 67 -0.61 1.55 12.77
C TYR A 67 -0.02 2.50 13.81
N GLY A 68 -0.85 3.26 14.53
CA GLY A 68 -0.39 4.12 15.62
C GLY A 68 0.20 3.33 16.79
N ILE A 69 -0.38 2.18 17.13
CA ILE A 69 0.15 1.28 18.17
C ILE A 69 1.52 0.72 17.73
N VAL A 70 1.62 0.19 16.51
CA VAL A 70 2.88 -0.34 15.96
C VAL A 70 3.97 0.73 15.99
N ASP A 71 3.65 1.94 15.55
CA ASP A 71 4.60 3.05 15.51
C ASP A 71 5.04 3.49 16.91
N SER A 72 4.13 3.55 17.89
CA SER A 72 4.44 4.03 19.24
C SER A 72 5.10 2.99 20.16
N THR A 73 4.99 1.69 19.86
CA THR A 73 5.36 0.62 20.83
C THR A 73 6.45 -0.35 20.36
N ILE A 74 6.76 -0.42 19.07
CA ILE A 74 7.78 -1.32 18.53
C ILE A 74 9.14 -0.60 18.45
N THR A 75 10.19 -1.25 18.96
CA THR A 75 11.57 -0.78 18.83
C THR A 75 11.99 -0.69 17.36
N ARG A 76 12.68 0.39 16.98
CA ARG A 76 13.13 0.66 15.60
C ARG A 76 14.36 -0.19 15.22
N GLY A 77 14.19 -1.51 15.22
CA GLY A 77 15.15 -2.49 14.73
C GLY A 77 14.70 -3.14 13.42
N GLU A 78 15.38 -4.22 13.03
CA GLU A 78 15.12 -4.95 11.77
C GLU A 78 13.65 -5.36 11.62
N GLY A 79 13.03 -5.92 12.67
CA GLY A 79 11.61 -6.33 12.62
C GLY A 79 10.65 -5.17 12.32
N TRP A 80 10.96 -3.97 12.81
CA TRP A 80 10.19 -2.77 12.47
C TRP A 80 10.38 -2.39 11.00
N HIS A 81 11.63 -2.40 10.51
CA HIS A 81 11.93 -2.09 9.11
C HIS A 81 11.33 -3.12 8.14
N PHE A 82 11.33 -4.42 8.47
CA PHE A 82 10.64 -5.44 7.67
C PHE A 82 9.13 -5.14 7.59
N GLY A 83 8.50 -4.80 8.72
CA GLY A 83 7.09 -4.41 8.75
C GLY A 83 6.82 -3.12 7.96
N GLN A 84 7.70 -2.14 8.06
CA GLN A 84 7.62 -0.86 7.36
C GLN A 84 7.72 -1.07 5.84
N MET A 85 8.77 -1.75 5.38
CA MET A 85 8.98 -2.08 3.96
C MET A 85 7.79 -2.87 3.40
N GLY A 86 7.35 -3.96 4.07
CA GLY A 86 6.21 -4.76 3.59
C GLY A 86 4.93 -3.94 3.46
N LYS A 87 4.64 -3.08 4.45
CA LYS A 87 3.48 -2.16 4.42
C LYS A 87 3.57 -1.19 3.23
N LEU A 88 4.75 -0.66 2.93
CA LEU A 88 4.93 0.33 1.87
C LEU A 88 4.85 -0.30 0.47
N LEU A 89 5.44 -1.47 0.27
CA LEU A 89 5.31 -2.22 -0.99
C LEU A 89 3.85 -2.60 -1.27
N GLU A 90 3.12 -3.06 -0.26
CA GLU A 90 1.68 -3.36 -0.37
C GLU A 90 0.87 -2.10 -0.65
N ARG A 91 1.20 -0.97 0.02
CA ARG A 91 0.52 0.30 -0.20
C ARG A 91 0.70 0.80 -1.64
N ALA A 92 1.92 0.72 -2.17
CA ALA A 92 2.20 1.10 -3.55
C ALA A 92 1.38 0.25 -4.55
N ASP A 93 1.37 -1.09 -4.38
CA ASP A 93 0.53 -2.01 -5.17
C ASP A 93 -0.97 -1.66 -5.05
N LYS A 94 -1.48 -1.36 -3.85
CA LYS A 94 -2.90 -0.98 -3.71
C LYS A 94 -3.21 0.36 -4.35
N THR A 95 -2.32 1.34 -4.26
CA THR A 95 -2.50 2.63 -4.95
C THR A 95 -2.62 2.41 -6.46
N THR A 96 -1.75 1.57 -7.06
CA THR A 96 -1.84 1.27 -8.50
C THR A 96 -3.12 0.53 -8.86
N ARG A 97 -3.57 -0.42 -8.03
CA ARG A 97 -4.87 -1.09 -8.26
C ARG A 97 -6.06 -0.13 -8.21
N PHE A 98 -6.07 0.84 -7.30
CA PHE A 98 -7.14 1.85 -7.26
C PHE A 98 -7.14 2.76 -8.47
N LEU A 99 -5.95 3.10 -9.00
CA LEU A 99 -5.82 3.82 -10.28
C LEU A 99 -6.36 2.97 -11.44
N ASP A 100 -6.02 1.68 -11.45
CA ASP A 100 -6.32 0.75 -12.54
C ASP A 100 -7.80 0.34 -12.62
N VAL A 101 -8.53 0.31 -11.48
CA VAL A 101 -9.99 0.07 -11.43
C VAL A 101 -10.75 0.97 -12.40
N LYS A 102 -10.28 2.20 -12.63
CA LYS A 102 -10.92 3.10 -13.58
C LYS A 102 -10.81 2.62 -15.03
N TYR A 103 -9.66 2.06 -15.42
CA TYR A 103 -9.41 1.60 -16.80
C TYR A 103 -10.45 0.55 -17.23
N PHE A 104 -10.80 -0.37 -16.31
CA PHE A 104 -11.76 -1.44 -16.58
C PHE A 104 -13.23 -1.08 -16.33
N THR A 105 -13.51 -0.15 -15.41
CA THR A 105 -14.90 0.17 -15.02
C THR A 105 -15.58 1.12 -16.00
N LEU A 106 -14.81 1.91 -16.74
CA LEU A 106 -15.30 2.76 -17.82
C LEU A 106 -14.20 2.85 -18.87
N LEU A 107 -14.35 2.16 -20.00
CA LEU A 107 -13.78 2.67 -21.25
C LEU A 107 -14.63 3.89 -21.62
N PRO A 108 -14.18 5.13 -21.38
CA PRO A 108 -14.92 6.25 -21.93
C PRO A 108 -14.63 6.23 -23.43
N ASP A 109 -15.64 6.41 -24.27
CA ASP A 109 -15.38 7.10 -25.54
C ASP A 109 -14.52 8.32 -25.21
N ILE A 110 -13.53 8.64 -26.05
CA ILE A 110 -12.59 9.76 -25.83
C ILE A 110 -13.35 11.06 -25.48
N ASP A 111 -14.59 11.18 -25.98
CA ASP A 111 -15.55 12.27 -25.74
C ASP A 111 -16.11 12.37 -24.30
N ALA A 112 -15.96 11.34 -23.46
CA ALA A 112 -16.48 11.30 -22.09
C ALA A 112 -15.43 11.66 -21.02
N ILE A 113 -14.18 11.91 -21.41
CA ILE A 113 -13.11 12.37 -20.52
C ILE A 113 -13.46 13.76 -19.98
N GLY A 114 -13.42 13.93 -18.65
CA GLY A 114 -13.79 15.19 -18.00
C GLY A 114 -15.30 15.41 -17.83
N SER A 115 -16.14 14.41 -18.16
CA SER A 115 -17.56 14.44 -17.83
C SER A 115 -17.79 14.50 -16.30
N PRO A 116 -18.96 14.98 -15.83
CA PRO A 116 -19.27 14.99 -14.39
C PRO A 116 -19.15 13.62 -13.72
N LEU A 117 -19.50 12.55 -14.45
CA LEU A 117 -19.34 11.16 -13.98
C LEU A 117 -17.86 10.77 -13.86
N ASP A 118 -17.03 11.13 -14.84
CA ASP A 118 -15.58 10.88 -14.82
C ASP A 118 -14.91 11.60 -13.64
N LEU A 119 -15.27 12.87 -13.40
CA LEU A 119 -14.78 13.64 -12.25
C LEU A 119 -15.23 13.07 -10.90
N LEU A 120 -16.45 12.55 -10.82
CA LEU A 120 -16.96 11.88 -9.62
C LEU A 120 -16.15 10.62 -9.31
N LEU A 121 -15.84 9.81 -10.32
CA LEU A 121 -15.08 8.57 -10.15
C LEU A 121 -13.63 8.82 -9.80
N TRP A 122 -12.98 9.79 -10.43
CA TRP A 122 -11.65 10.25 -10.03
C TRP A 122 -11.61 10.78 -8.60
N SER A 123 -12.65 11.50 -8.19
CA SER A 123 -12.80 11.91 -6.79
C SER A 123 -12.96 10.72 -5.86
N ALA A 124 -13.66 9.67 -6.28
CA ALA A 124 -13.80 8.44 -5.52
C ALA A 124 -12.47 7.69 -5.39
N VAL A 125 -11.67 7.59 -6.47
CA VAL A 125 -10.30 7.02 -6.43
C VAL A 125 -9.46 7.74 -5.39
N LEU A 126 -9.39 9.08 -5.46
CA LEU A 126 -8.66 9.89 -4.49
C LEU A 126 -9.15 9.68 -3.05
N LYS A 127 -10.46 9.50 -2.83
CA LYS A 127 -11.02 9.23 -1.49
C LYS A 127 -10.66 7.83 -1.00
N SER A 128 -10.67 6.82 -1.87
CA SER A 128 -10.31 5.43 -1.54
C SER A 128 -8.87 5.32 -1.02
N VAL A 129 -7.96 6.09 -1.61
CA VAL A 129 -6.57 6.17 -1.13
C VAL A 129 -6.34 7.31 -0.12
N SER A 130 -7.39 7.95 0.41
CA SER A 130 -7.27 9.07 1.37
C SER A 130 -6.38 10.25 0.88
N ALA A 131 -6.34 10.47 -0.42
CA ALA A 131 -5.54 11.49 -1.11
C ALA A 131 -6.29 12.79 -1.41
N TYR A 132 -7.63 12.76 -1.43
CA TYR A 132 -8.46 13.85 -1.97
C TYR A 132 -8.06 15.25 -1.46
N ASN A 133 -7.94 15.43 -0.14
CA ASN A 133 -7.63 16.76 0.41
C ASN A 133 -6.21 17.22 0.08
N MET A 134 -5.22 16.31 0.10
CA MET A 134 -3.82 16.66 -0.21
C MET A 134 -3.67 16.98 -1.69
N PHE A 135 -4.30 16.19 -2.56
CA PHE A 135 -4.38 16.49 -3.99
C PHE A 135 -4.97 17.87 -4.26
N ARG A 136 -6.08 18.22 -3.58
CA ARG A 136 -6.76 19.52 -3.75
C ARG A 136 -5.97 20.72 -3.24
N GLN A 137 -4.96 20.52 -2.37
CA GLN A 137 -4.06 21.60 -1.96
C GLN A 137 -3.03 21.93 -3.04
N GLN A 138 -2.58 20.92 -3.80
CA GLN A 138 -1.58 21.06 -4.85
C GLN A 138 -2.19 21.39 -6.21
N TYR A 139 -3.33 20.77 -6.55
CA TYR A 139 -4.00 20.92 -7.83
C TYR A 139 -5.38 21.58 -7.68
N LYS A 140 -5.57 22.69 -8.39
CA LYS A 140 -6.85 23.44 -8.40
C LYS A 140 -7.95 22.71 -9.17
N VAL A 141 -7.57 22.01 -10.24
CA VAL A 141 -8.47 21.32 -11.16
C VAL A 141 -8.27 19.81 -11.03
N ILE A 142 -9.38 19.08 -10.88
CA ILE A 142 -9.37 17.63 -10.93
C ILE A 142 -9.23 17.24 -12.40
N SER A 143 -8.10 16.65 -12.76
CA SER A 143 -7.90 16.04 -14.07
C SER A 143 -7.32 14.63 -13.89
N PRO A 144 -7.60 13.70 -14.81
CA PRO A 144 -6.99 12.37 -14.83
C PRO A 144 -5.46 12.43 -14.72
N THR A 145 -4.84 13.27 -15.55
CA THR A 145 -3.38 13.42 -15.64
C THR A 145 -2.75 13.84 -14.32
N HIS A 146 -3.30 14.88 -13.68
CA HIS A 146 -2.78 15.33 -12.39
C HIS A 146 -2.96 14.28 -11.29
N ILE A 147 -4.04 13.50 -11.32
CA ILE A 147 -4.26 12.44 -10.32
C ILE A 147 -3.24 11.32 -10.48
N VAL A 148 -3.00 10.89 -11.72
CA VAL A 148 -1.98 9.88 -12.03
C VAL A 148 -0.60 10.37 -11.60
N GLU A 149 -0.24 11.59 -12.00
CA GLU A 149 1.01 12.23 -11.60
C GLU A 149 1.14 12.29 -10.07
N PHE A 150 0.11 12.77 -9.36
CA PHE A 150 0.13 12.87 -7.90
C PHE A 150 0.25 11.52 -7.19
N LEU A 151 -0.48 10.50 -7.65
CA LEU A 151 -0.51 9.18 -6.99
C LEU A 151 0.69 8.30 -7.38
N ILE A 152 1.43 8.61 -8.44
CA ILE A 152 2.60 7.84 -8.85
C ILE A 152 3.90 8.58 -8.51
N LEU A 153 3.99 9.87 -8.86
CA LEU A 153 5.25 10.62 -8.96
C LEU A 153 5.46 11.65 -7.84
N ASP A 154 4.47 11.90 -6.97
CA ASP A 154 4.64 12.87 -5.88
C ASP A 154 5.55 12.33 -4.77
N LYS A 155 6.75 12.88 -4.63
CA LYS A 155 7.75 12.39 -3.64
C LYS A 155 7.40 12.68 -2.18
N SER A 156 6.43 13.56 -1.92
CA SER A 156 6.08 14.00 -0.57
C SER A 156 4.81 13.32 -0.02
N PHE A 157 3.94 12.83 -0.90
CA PHE A 157 2.67 12.25 -0.50
C PHE A 157 2.83 10.80 0.00
N PRO A 158 2.47 10.47 1.26
CA PRO A 158 2.78 9.16 1.88
C PRO A 158 2.19 7.90 1.24
N ARG A 159 1.35 8.07 0.22
CA ARG A 159 0.70 6.96 -0.50
C ARG A 159 0.97 6.99 -2.00
N SER A 160 1.76 7.95 -2.48
CA SER A 160 2.25 7.88 -3.84
C SER A 160 3.18 6.67 -4.00
N VAL A 161 3.27 6.16 -5.21
CA VAL A 161 4.13 5.01 -5.51
C VAL A 161 5.59 5.33 -5.21
N VAL A 162 6.10 6.45 -5.74
CA VAL A 162 7.51 6.83 -5.56
C VAL A 162 7.89 7.02 -4.10
N HIS A 163 7.06 7.68 -3.29
CA HIS A 163 7.35 7.87 -1.87
C HIS A 163 7.36 6.54 -1.11
N CYS A 164 6.42 5.63 -1.44
CA CYS A 164 6.40 4.31 -0.82
C CYS A 164 7.66 3.51 -1.15
N LEU A 165 8.16 3.58 -2.39
CA LEU A 165 9.40 2.91 -2.78
C LEU A 165 10.62 3.51 -2.08
N GLN A 166 10.72 4.84 -1.99
CA GLN A 166 11.81 5.52 -1.27
C GLN A 166 11.90 5.05 0.18
N GLU A 167 10.78 5.09 0.90
CA GLU A 167 10.73 4.68 2.31
C GLU A 167 10.95 3.17 2.50
N ALA A 168 10.55 2.34 1.52
CA ALA A 168 10.79 0.91 1.54
C ALA A 168 12.26 0.58 1.29
N GLU A 169 12.91 1.32 0.38
CA GLU A 169 14.35 1.22 0.11
C GLU A 169 15.16 1.60 1.35
N LEU A 170 14.85 2.73 1.99
CA LEU A 170 15.49 3.13 3.25
C LEU A 170 15.38 2.04 4.33
N SER A 171 14.23 1.38 4.40
CA SER A 171 14.04 0.27 5.33
C SER A 171 14.88 -0.96 4.96
N LEU A 172 15.08 -1.25 3.67
CA LEU A 172 15.95 -2.34 3.22
C LEU A 172 17.42 -2.11 3.57
N TYR A 173 17.93 -0.89 3.33
CA TYR A 173 19.29 -0.52 3.71
C TYR A 173 19.49 -0.55 5.24
N ALA A 174 18.47 -0.13 6.01
CA ALA A 174 18.52 -0.23 7.46
C ALA A 174 18.54 -1.68 7.97
N ILE A 175 17.87 -2.61 7.29
CA ILE A 175 17.91 -4.06 7.60
C ILE A 175 19.31 -4.63 7.34
N SER A 176 19.93 -4.28 6.22
CA SER A 176 21.27 -4.79 5.88
C SER A 176 22.40 -4.11 6.65
N GLY A 177 22.12 -3.00 7.35
CA GLY A 177 23.12 -2.18 8.02
C GLY A 177 24.06 -1.46 7.05
N THR A 178 23.62 -1.23 5.81
CA THR A 178 24.40 -0.54 4.76
C THR A 178 23.81 0.83 4.45
N SER A 179 24.57 1.66 3.72
CA SER A 179 24.09 2.96 3.22
C SER A 179 24.00 2.93 1.71
N PHE A 180 23.02 3.66 1.17
CA PHE A 180 22.85 3.90 -0.25
C PHE A 180 24.14 4.40 -0.93
N ASP A 181 24.96 5.18 -0.21
CA ASP A 181 26.23 5.72 -0.72
C ASP A 181 27.27 4.64 -1.10
N HIS A 182 27.09 3.42 -0.61
CA HIS A 182 27.97 2.29 -0.91
C HIS A 182 27.40 1.35 -1.98
N GLY A 183 26.27 1.71 -2.58
CA GLY A 183 25.52 0.85 -3.51
C GLY A 183 24.80 -0.29 -2.80
N TYR A 184 24.28 -1.24 -3.58
CA TYR A 184 23.51 -2.37 -3.05
C TYR A 184 24.41 -3.47 -2.47
N SER A 185 23.97 -4.05 -1.36
CA SER A 185 24.58 -5.20 -0.67
C SER A 185 23.91 -6.54 -1.03
N ASN A 186 22.66 -6.50 -1.48
CA ASN A 186 21.87 -7.69 -1.82
C ASN A 186 20.96 -7.44 -3.05
N GLN A 187 20.34 -8.51 -3.54
CA GLN A 187 19.50 -8.43 -4.75
C GLN A 187 18.20 -7.67 -4.53
N ALA A 188 17.64 -7.66 -3.31
CA ALA A 188 16.41 -6.93 -3.02
C ALA A 188 16.64 -5.42 -3.11
N GLU A 189 17.73 -4.92 -2.50
CA GLU A 189 18.19 -3.54 -2.65
C GLU A 189 18.41 -3.17 -4.11
N LYS A 190 19.13 -4.00 -4.87
CA LYS A 190 19.36 -3.74 -6.29
C LYS A 190 18.05 -3.56 -7.08
N LYS A 191 17.08 -4.45 -6.85
CA LYS A 191 15.80 -4.41 -7.58
C LYS A 191 14.96 -3.19 -7.20
N ILE A 192 14.88 -2.86 -5.90
CA ILE A 192 14.11 -1.69 -5.47
C ILE A 192 14.78 -0.39 -5.95
N SER A 193 16.11 -0.26 -5.88
CA SER A 193 16.84 0.91 -6.38
C SER A 193 16.64 1.10 -7.88
N LYS A 194 16.62 0.01 -8.65
CA LYS A 194 16.37 0.05 -10.08
C LYS A 194 14.95 0.51 -10.40
N LEU A 195 13.94 -0.06 -9.73
CA LEU A 195 12.55 0.32 -9.92
C LEU A 195 12.29 1.77 -9.48
N LEU A 196 12.85 2.18 -8.34
CA LEU A 196 12.73 3.54 -7.85
C LEU A 196 13.34 4.53 -8.83
N SER A 197 14.58 4.28 -9.28
CA SER A 197 15.24 5.12 -10.30
C SER A 197 14.38 5.25 -11.56
N GLU A 198 13.84 4.14 -12.06
CA GLU A 198 12.96 4.15 -13.24
C GLU A 198 11.76 5.08 -13.04
N ILE A 199 11.07 4.99 -11.90
CA ILE A 199 9.91 5.84 -11.61
C ILE A 199 10.32 7.30 -11.37
N GLU A 200 11.44 7.56 -10.72
CA GLU A 200 11.90 8.93 -10.44
C GLU A 200 12.29 9.72 -11.69
N PHE A 201 12.73 9.03 -12.75
CA PHE A 201 13.03 9.63 -14.05
C PHE A 201 11.84 9.56 -15.04
N THR A 202 10.70 9.02 -14.62
CA THR A 202 9.49 8.96 -15.45
C THR A 202 8.74 10.28 -15.39
N GLU A 203 8.39 10.84 -16.55
CA GLU A 203 7.46 11.96 -16.66
C GLU A 203 6.04 11.47 -16.93
N ILE A 204 5.03 12.31 -16.66
CA ILE A 204 3.63 11.93 -16.87
C ILE A 204 3.34 11.61 -18.35
N GLU A 205 4.02 12.30 -19.27
CA GLU A 205 3.96 12.06 -20.71
C GLU A 205 4.41 10.63 -21.09
N ASP A 206 5.42 10.09 -20.42
CA ASP A 206 5.90 8.72 -20.66
C ASP A 206 4.86 7.67 -20.26
N ILE A 207 4.18 7.90 -19.13
CA ILE A 207 3.09 7.04 -18.64
C ILE A 207 1.92 7.08 -19.62
N LEU A 208 1.53 8.27 -20.08
CA LEU A 208 0.42 8.41 -21.03
C LEU A 208 0.75 7.78 -22.39
N LYS A 209 2.00 7.91 -22.86
CA LYS A 209 2.46 7.31 -24.12
C LYS A 209 2.51 5.78 -24.06
N THR A 210 2.94 5.22 -22.95
CA THR A 210 2.95 3.77 -22.70
C THR A 210 1.53 3.22 -22.50
N GLY A 211 0.64 4.07 -21.97
CA GLY A 211 -0.70 3.70 -21.52
C GLY A 211 -0.70 3.37 -20.03
N LEU A 212 -1.62 4.00 -19.29
CA LEU A 212 -1.67 3.91 -17.83
C LEU A 212 -1.75 2.46 -17.34
N HIS A 213 -2.68 1.65 -17.86
CA HIS A 213 -2.85 0.25 -17.44
C HIS A 213 -1.56 -0.56 -17.64
N GLN A 214 -0.94 -0.45 -18.81
CA GLN A 214 0.31 -1.16 -19.12
C GLN A 214 1.46 -0.76 -18.19
N PHE A 215 1.55 0.54 -17.85
CA PHE A 215 2.52 1.03 -16.87
C PHE A 215 2.24 0.46 -15.46
N LEU A 216 0.98 0.48 -15.02
CA LEU A 216 0.59 -0.01 -13.69
C LEU A 216 0.80 -1.52 -13.55
N ASP A 217 0.57 -2.31 -14.60
CA ASP A 217 0.78 -3.76 -14.62
C ASP A 217 2.27 -4.13 -14.59
N ASP A 218 3.10 -3.42 -15.34
CA ASP A 218 4.56 -3.58 -15.31
C ASP A 218 5.12 -3.23 -13.92
N PHE A 219 4.66 -2.11 -13.34
CA PHE A 219 4.99 -1.74 -11.96
C PHE A 219 4.60 -2.85 -10.97
N GLN A 220 3.36 -3.34 -11.01
CA GLN A 220 2.88 -4.39 -10.11
C GLN A 220 3.72 -5.66 -10.22
N SER A 221 4.10 -6.04 -11.44
CA SER A 221 4.95 -7.20 -11.70
C SER A 221 6.33 -7.03 -11.05
N LYS A 222 6.99 -5.89 -11.28
CA LYS A 222 8.30 -5.57 -10.68
C LYS A 222 8.23 -5.47 -9.15
N ASN A 223 7.16 -4.90 -8.60
CA ASN A 223 6.93 -4.79 -7.16
C ASN A 223 6.76 -6.18 -6.51
N ASN A 224 6.02 -7.09 -7.16
CA ASN A 224 5.88 -8.47 -6.70
C ASN A 224 7.22 -9.22 -6.75
N GLU A 225 8.02 -9.00 -7.80
CA GLU A 225 9.36 -9.58 -7.89
C GLU A 225 10.29 -9.09 -6.76
N ILE A 226 10.19 -7.82 -6.35
CA ILE A 226 10.92 -7.29 -5.20
C ILE A 226 10.49 -8.05 -3.94
N GLY A 227 9.19 -8.19 -3.70
CA GLY A 227 8.66 -8.94 -2.56
C GLY A 227 9.18 -10.39 -2.52
N GLN A 228 9.21 -11.08 -3.67
CA GLN A 228 9.78 -12.42 -3.76
C GLN A 228 11.29 -12.44 -3.52
N THR A 229 12.02 -11.43 -3.99
CA THR A 229 13.47 -11.32 -3.81
C THR A 229 13.82 -11.07 -2.34
N VAL A 230 13.04 -10.25 -1.64
CA VAL A 230 13.12 -10.06 -0.19
C VAL A 230 12.90 -11.38 0.52
N PHE A 231 11.85 -12.13 0.17
CA PHE A 231 11.58 -13.46 0.72
C PHE A 231 12.80 -14.38 0.57
N ASN A 232 13.33 -14.48 -0.65
CA ASN A 232 14.48 -15.33 -0.96
C ASN A 232 15.78 -14.89 -0.26
N THR A 233 15.93 -13.60 0.03
CA THR A 233 17.15 -13.05 0.63
C THR A 233 17.18 -13.25 2.14
N TYR A 234 16.03 -13.08 2.81
CA TYR A 234 15.96 -12.99 4.26
C TYR A 234 15.20 -14.14 4.95
N PHE A 235 14.35 -14.85 4.22
CA PHE A 235 13.42 -15.84 4.81
C PHE A 235 13.53 -17.24 4.21
N ASP A 236 14.07 -17.37 2.99
CA ASP A 236 14.34 -18.67 2.38
C ASP A 236 15.61 -19.28 3.01
N ILE A 237 15.40 -20.10 4.04
CA ILE A 237 16.46 -20.91 4.64
C ILE A 237 16.75 -22.04 3.66
N LYS A 238 17.65 -21.81 2.70
CA LYS A 238 18.26 -22.95 1.99
C LYS A 238 19.01 -23.78 3.03
N PRO A 239 18.68 -25.07 3.23
CA PRO A 239 19.48 -25.92 4.08
C PRO A 239 20.90 -25.92 3.54
N VAL A 240 21.87 -25.71 4.42
CA VAL A 240 23.29 -25.91 4.11
C VAL A 240 23.43 -27.38 3.71
N SER A 241 23.53 -27.63 2.41
CA SER A 241 23.80 -28.95 1.83
C SER A 241 25.26 -29.30 1.93
#